data_AF-A0A7V6HTH1-F1
#
_entry.id   AF-A0A7V6HTH1-F1
#
_cell.length_a   1.000
_cell.length_b   1.000
_cell.length_c   1.000
_cell.angle_alpha   90.00
_cell.angle_beta   90.00
_cell.angle_gamma   90.00
#
_symmetry.space_group_name_H-M   'P 1'
#
loop_
_entity.id
_entity.type
_entity.pdbx_description
1 polymer ?
#
loop_
_entity_poly.entity_id
_entity_poly.type
_entity_poly.pdbx_seq_one_letter_code
_entity_poly.pdbx_strand_id
1 'polypeptide(L)'
;MSGKQTVDLEEVVNEHQGLVKSIVKRFSVSAFDQDDLMQAGFMGLIDAFKRFNPEKGYAFSTYATPFILGAIKKELKNQEILPISQHFRKIVKKVQSSSPLLSIEELTNHCQTSRENIILALNYQPQVVSLDEELLDQIPSIHDWTISLASELSYLSSIDREIFQLKYFHHWTQKKIAQKIGINQSSVCRRLHKMVSMLIK
;
A
#
# COMPACT_ATOMS: atom_id res chain seq x y z
N MET A 1 -46.61 28.10 4.07
CA MET A 1 -45.85 28.69 2.94
C MET A 1 -44.37 28.71 3.32
N SER A 2 -43.57 27.83 2.72
CA SER A 2 -42.13 28.02 2.55
C SER A 2 -41.73 27.07 1.42
N GLY A 3 -41.82 27.59 0.19
CA GLY A 3 -41.40 26.86 -1.00
C GLY A 3 -39.89 26.72 -0.97
N LYS A 4 -39.39 25.49 -0.83
CA LYS A 4 -37.99 25.19 -1.17
C LYS A 4 -37.84 25.58 -2.64
N GLN A 5 -37.13 26.68 -2.92
CA GLN A 5 -36.59 26.95 -4.24
C GLN A 5 -35.84 25.70 -4.67
N THR A 6 -36.36 25.03 -5.70
CA THR A 6 -35.62 24.02 -6.45
C THR A 6 -34.48 24.76 -7.12
N VAL A 7 -33.33 24.78 -6.45
CA VAL A 7 -32.08 25.26 -7.03
C VAL A 7 -31.80 24.43 -8.27
N ASP A 8 -31.67 25.09 -9.42
CA ASP A 8 -31.25 24.43 -10.64
C ASP A 8 -29.76 24.09 -10.53
N LEU A 9 -29.47 22.80 -10.37
CA LEU A 9 -28.11 22.30 -10.26
C LEU A 9 -27.33 22.49 -11.57
N GLU A 10 -28.02 22.54 -12.71
CA GLU A 10 -27.37 22.76 -14.01
C GLU A 10 -26.83 24.18 -14.12
N GLU A 11 -27.59 25.18 -13.64
CA GLU A 11 -27.16 26.58 -13.61
C GLU A 11 -25.91 26.78 -12.73
N VAL A 12 -25.93 26.23 -11.52
CA VAL A 12 -24.79 26.29 -10.58
C VAL A 12 -23.53 25.64 -11.17
N VAL A 13 -23.69 24.48 -11.81
CA VAL A 13 -22.57 23.79 -12.46
C VAL A 13 -22.03 24.61 -13.63
N ASN A 14 -22.91 25.16 -14.48
CA ASN A 14 -22.51 25.94 -15.63
C ASN A 14 -21.78 27.24 -15.24
N GLU A 15 -22.21 27.91 -14.18
CA GLU A 15 -21.60 29.14 -13.68
C GLU A 15 -20.20 28.89 -13.09
N HIS A 16 -20.03 27.79 -12.35
CA HIS A 16 -18.81 27.53 -11.58
C HIS A 16 -17.90 26.42 -12.16
N GLN A 17 -18.21 25.90 -13.34
CA GLN A 17 -17.38 24.88 -14.01
C GLN A 17 -15.92 25.29 -14.19
N GLY A 18 -15.65 26.58 -14.41
CA GLY A 18 -14.30 27.10 -14.60
C GLY A 18 -13.43 26.88 -13.36
N LEU A 19 -14.03 27.00 -12.17
CA LEU A 19 -13.35 26.72 -10.90
C LEU A 19 -12.95 25.25 -10.82
N VAL A 20 -13.89 24.34 -11.06
CA VAL A 20 -13.64 22.89 -11.02
C VAL A 20 -12.55 22.50 -12.03
N LYS A 21 -12.67 22.97 -13.28
CA LYS A 21 -11.66 22.75 -14.33
C LYS A 21 -10.28 23.25 -13.91
N SER A 22 -10.19 24.43 -13.29
CA SER A 22 -8.91 24.99 -12.83
C SER A 22 -8.26 24.14 -11.72
N ILE A 23 -9.08 23.53 -10.86
CA ILE A 23 -8.61 22.69 -9.76
C ILE A 23 -8.17 21.33 -10.29
N VAL A 24 -8.96 20.69 -11.16
CA VAL A 24 -8.66 19.39 -11.77
C VAL A 24 -7.39 19.44 -12.60
N LYS A 25 -7.15 20.54 -13.34
CA LYS A 25 -5.91 20.75 -14.11
C LYS A 25 -4.62 20.66 -13.29
N ARG A 26 -4.68 20.81 -11.96
CA ARG A 26 -3.50 20.68 -11.08
C ARG A 26 -3.15 19.22 -10.77
N PHE A 27 -4.00 18.27 -11.13
CA PHE A 27 -3.76 16.85 -10.95
C PHE A 27 -3.20 16.26 -12.26
N SER A 28 -2.09 15.54 -12.18
CA SER A 28 -1.40 14.95 -13.34
C SER A 28 -2.22 13.80 -13.93
N VAL A 29 -2.43 13.83 -15.26
CA VAL A 29 -3.29 12.92 -16.05
C VAL A 29 -2.82 11.45 -16.01
N SER A 30 -1.55 11.20 -15.71
CA SER A 30 -0.91 9.91 -16.02
C SER A 30 -1.44 8.68 -15.27
N ALA A 31 -2.27 8.85 -14.24
CA ALA A 31 -2.76 7.72 -13.42
C ALA A 31 -4.28 7.61 -13.32
N PHE A 32 -5.03 8.63 -13.75
CA PHE A 32 -6.48 8.71 -13.48
C PHE A 32 -7.21 9.41 -14.62
N ASP A 33 -8.46 9.00 -14.85
CA ASP A 33 -9.31 9.63 -15.85
C ASP A 33 -9.69 11.06 -15.43
N GLN A 34 -9.42 12.05 -16.29
CA GLN A 34 -9.77 13.43 -16.00
C GLN A 34 -11.28 13.64 -15.89
N ASP A 35 -12.08 12.86 -16.61
CA ASP A 35 -13.53 12.97 -16.58
C ASP A 35 -14.09 12.53 -15.23
N ASP A 36 -13.50 11.51 -14.61
CA ASP A 36 -13.84 11.08 -13.25
C ASP A 36 -13.48 12.16 -12.22
N LEU A 37 -12.30 12.77 -12.33
CA LEU A 37 -11.89 13.85 -11.44
C LEU A 37 -12.79 15.09 -11.60
N MET A 38 -13.21 15.39 -12.83
CA MET A 38 -14.18 16.44 -13.12
C MET A 38 -15.52 16.15 -12.45
N GLN A 39 -16.07 14.95 -12.61
CA GLN A 39 -17.32 14.54 -11.97
C GLN A 39 -17.23 14.63 -10.44
N ALA A 40 -16.17 14.08 -9.84
CA ALA A 40 -15.93 14.18 -8.40
C ALA A 40 -15.84 15.64 -7.95
N GLY A 41 -15.16 16.50 -8.73
CA GLY A 41 -15.07 17.92 -8.48
C GLY A 41 -16.43 18.62 -8.50
N PHE A 42 -17.31 18.30 -9.46
CA PHE A 42 -18.68 18.82 -9.51
C PHE A 42 -19.52 18.36 -8.32
N MET A 43 -19.38 17.11 -7.87
CA MET A 43 -20.06 16.65 -6.65
C MET A 43 -19.64 17.46 -5.43
N GLY A 44 -18.35 17.78 -5.30
CA GLY A 44 -17.85 18.66 -4.24
C GLY A 44 -18.38 20.10 -4.34
N LEU A 45 -18.50 20.64 -5.56
CA LEU A 45 -19.09 21.96 -5.81
C LEU A 45 -20.55 22.02 -5.37
N ILE A 46 -21.36 21.02 -5.75
CA ILE A 46 -22.78 20.94 -5.38
C ILE A 46 -22.94 20.86 -3.87
N ASP A 47 -22.12 20.06 -3.19
CA ASP A 47 -22.15 19.95 -1.73
C ASP A 47 -21.75 21.25 -1.03
N ALA A 48 -20.80 22.00 -1.59
CA ALA A 48 -20.46 23.33 -1.11
C ALA A 48 -21.63 24.31 -1.29
N PHE A 49 -22.26 24.32 -2.48
CA PHE A 49 -23.37 25.21 -2.78
C PHE A 49 -24.54 25.02 -1.80
N LYS A 50 -24.92 23.76 -1.54
CA LYS A 50 -26.00 23.42 -0.59
C LYS A 50 -25.77 23.94 0.83
N ARG A 51 -24.53 24.19 1.23
CA ARG A 51 -24.13 24.56 2.61
C ARG A 51 -23.64 26.01 2.71
N PHE A 52 -23.47 26.68 1.58
CA PHE A 52 -22.93 28.03 1.54
C PHE A 52 -23.94 29.03 2.12
N ASN A 53 -23.44 29.97 2.91
CA ASN A 53 -24.23 31.10 3.41
C ASN A 53 -23.55 32.41 2.97
N PRO A 54 -24.16 33.15 2.01
CA PRO A 54 -23.64 34.43 1.53
C PRO A 54 -23.46 35.50 2.61
N GLU A 55 -24.27 35.47 3.68
CA GLU A 55 -24.24 36.47 4.76
C GLU A 55 -22.93 36.43 5.56
N LYS A 56 -22.15 35.36 5.44
CA LYS A 56 -20.83 35.25 6.08
C LYS A 56 -19.75 36.10 5.40
N GLY A 57 -20.02 36.72 4.25
CA GLY A 57 -19.15 37.71 3.62
C GLY A 57 -17.92 37.16 2.89
N TYR A 58 -17.81 35.84 2.71
CA TYR A 58 -16.73 35.23 1.93
C TYR A 58 -17.19 34.91 0.50
N ALA A 59 -16.29 35.02 -0.47
CA ALA A 59 -16.56 34.59 -1.83
C ALA A 59 -16.88 33.09 -1.88
N PHE A 60 -17.86 32.69 -2.70
CA PHE A 60 -18.24 31.29 -2.85
C PHE A 60 -17.05 30.41 -3.30
N SER A 61 -16.20 30.92 -4.19
CA SER A 61 -15.00 30.21 -4.65
C SER A 61 -14.06 29.83 -3.51
N THR A 62 -13.85 30.73 -2.54
CA THR A 62 -13.06 30.47 -1.33
C THR A 62 -13.68 29.35 -0.49
N TYR A 63 -15.00 29.34 -0.35
CA TYR A 63 -15.71 28.31 0.41
C TYR A 63 -15.75 26.95 -0.31
N ALA A 64 -15.96 26.94 -1.62
CA ALA A 64 -16.14 25.73 -2.41
C ALA A 64 -14.82 24.99 -2.68
N THR A 65 -13.70 25.70 -2.77
CA THR A 65 -12.39 25.12 -3.04
C THR A 65 -12.03 23.91 -2.15
N PRO A 66 -12.13 23.97 -0.80
CA PRO A 66 -11.84 22.82 0.06
C PRO A 66 -12.79 21.62 -0.15
N PHE A 67 -14.04 21.86 -0.52
CA PHE A 67 -15.00 20.79 -0.82
C PHE A 67 -14.65 20.09 -2.14
N ILE A 68 -14.38 20.86 -3.20
CA ILE A 68 -13.97 20.34 -4.51
C ILE A 68 -12.68 19.52 -4.36
N LEU A 69 -11.67 20.07 -3.68
CA LEU A 69 -10.42 19.36 -3.42
C LEU A 69 -10.63 18.08 -2.59
N GLY A 70 -11.53 18.12 -1.61
CA GLY A 70 -11.86 16.97 -0.78
C GLY A 70 -12.49 15.84 -1.60
N ALA A 71 -13.43 16.17 -2.47
CA ALA A 71 -14.10 15.21 -3.35
C ALA A 71 -13.12 14.58 -4.34
N ILE A 72 -12.28 15.38 -5.00
CA ILE A 72 -11.24 14.88 -5.92
C ILE A 72 -10.26 13.97 -5.18
N LYS A 73 -9.76 14.36 -4.00
CA LYS A 73 -8.84 13.52 -3.21
C LYS A 73 -9.48 12.21 -2.76
N LYS A 74 -10.77 12.22 -2.46
CA LYS A 74 -11.52 11.01 -2.13
C LYS A 74 -11.59 10.08 -3.35
N GLU A 75 -11.84 10.63 -4.53
CA GLU A 75 -11.91 9.84 -5.76
C GLU A 75 -10.57 9.22 -6.14
N LEU A 76 -9.49 10.02 -6.12
CA LEU A 76 -8.12 9.52 -6.32
C LEU A 76 -7.78 8.35 -5.38
N LYS A 77 -8.27 8.42 -4.13
CA LYS A 77 -8.08 7.35 -3.15
C LYS A 77 -8.91 6.09 -3.47
N ASN A 78 -10.12 6.25 -4.01
CA ASN A 78 -10.97 5.12 -4.38
C ASN A 78 -10.40 4.35 -5.57
N GLN A 79 -9.71 5.05 -6.48
CA GLN A 79 -9.07 4.46 -7.66
C GLN A 79 -7.67 3.89 -7.38
N GLU A 80 -7.16 3.97 -6.14
CA GLU A 80 -5.89 3.33 -5.77
C GLU A 80 -6.00 1.80 -5.89
N ILE A 81 -5.13 1.19 -6.70
CA ILE A 81 -5.07 -0.27 -6.89
C ILE A 81 -4.77 -1.02 -5.59
N LEU A 82 -3.99 -0.40 -4.70
CA LEU A 82 -3.62 -0.98 -3.41
C LEU A 82 -4.08 -0.08 -2.24
N PRO A 83 -5.37 -0.14 -1.87
CA PRO A 83 -5.93 0.78 -0.89
C PRO A 83 -5.41 0.45 0.52
N ILE A 84 -4.74 1.43 1.13
CA ILE A 84 -4.26 1.32 2.51
C ILE A 84 -5.09 2.15 3.49
N SER A 85 -5.00 1.83 4.78
CA SER A 85 -5.68 2.58 5.84
C SER A 85 -5.11 4.00 5.98
N GLN A 86 -5.91 4.95 6.51
CA GLN A 86 -5.42 6.31 6.77
C GLN A 86 -4.31 6.33 7.83
N HIS A 87 -4.41 5.45 8.83
CA HIS A 87 -3.38 5.31 9.86
C HIS A 87 -2.05 4.86 9.23
N PHE A 88 -2.09 3.86 8.34
CA PHE A 88 -0.89 3.36 7.70
C PHE A 88 -0.25 4.38 6.74
N ARG A 89 -1.03 5.16 5.97
CA ARG A 89 -0.49 6.28 5.16
C ARG A 89 0.31 7.28 6.00
N LYS A 90 -0.15 7.58 7.23
CA LYS A 90 0.58 8.48 8.14
C LYS A 90 1.92 7.88 8.56
N ILE A 91 1.97 6.57 8.82
CA ILE A 91 3.21 5.86 9.13
C ILE A 91 4.16 5.93 7.94
N VAL A 92 3.71 5.54 6.74
CA VAL A 92 4.50 5.59 5.50
C VAL A 92 5.10 6.98 5.29
N LYS A 93 4.28 8.03 5.38
CA LYS A 93 4.76 9.41 5.20
C LYS A 93 5.80 9.80 6.26
N LYS A 94 5.59 9.41 7.52
CA LYS A 94 6.53 9.70 8.62
C LYS A 94 7.87 9.00 8.41
N VAL A 95 7.83 7.72 8.02
CA VAL A 95 9.02 6.92 7.68
C VAL A 95 9.76 7.54 6.49
N GLN A 96 9.05 7.86 5.40
CA GLN A 96 9.65 8.47 4.20
C GLN A 96 10.23 9.87 4.45
N SER A 97 9.68 10.63 5.40
CA SER A 97 10.22 11.94 5.81
C SER A 97 11.38 11.84 6.80
N SER A 98 11.66 10.65 7.34
CA SER A 98 12.74 10.43 8.30
C SER A 98 14.07 10.23 7.57
N SER A 99 15.19 10.40 8.29
CA SER A 99 16.52 10.18 7.69
C SER A 99 16.68 8.72 7.25
N PRO A 100 17.19 8.44 6.03
CA PRO A 100 17.40 7.09 5.53
C PRO A 100 18.48 6.31 6.29
N LEU A 101 19.26 6.98 7.14
CA LEU A 101 20.32 6.39 7.96
C LEU A 101 19.81 5.80 9.28
N LEU A 102 18.54 6.05 9.64
CA LEU A 102 17.98 5.55 10.90
C LEU A 102 17.80 4.03 10.84
N SER A 103 18.20 3.36 11.91
CA SER A 103 17.91 1.95 12.13
C SER A 103 16.41 1.71 12.30
N ILE A 104 15.99 0.46 12.09
CA ILE A 104 14.60 0.04 12.30
C ILE A 104 14.15 0.33 13.74
N GLU A 105 15.02 0.17 14.72
CA GLU A 105 14.74 0.44 16.14
C GLU A 105 14.54 1.94 16.42
N GLU A 106 15.38 2.79 15.84
CA GLU A 106 15.21 4.24 15.92
C GLU A 106 13.91 4.70 15.23
N LEU A 107 13.58 4.14 14.07
CA LEU A 107 12.33 4.42 13.36
C LEU A 107 11.10 3.96 14.15
N THR A 108 11.18 2.81 14.83
CA THR A 108 10.12 2.29 15.70
C THR A 108 9.82 3.30 16.82
N ASN A 109 10.88 3.78 17.50
CA ASN A 109 10.76 4.77 18.57
C ASN A 109 10.26 6.13 18.04
N HIS A 110 10.83 6.60 16.93
CA HIS A 110 10.46 7.88 16.32
C HIS A 110 9.02 7.88 15.82
N CYS A 111 8.60 6.81 15.15
CA CYS A 111 7.26 6.68 14.57
C CYS A 111 6.21 6.22 15.58
N GLN A 112 6.62 5.72 16.74
CA GLN A 112 5.75 5.18 17.80
C GLN A 112 4.83 4.08 17.25
N THR A 113 5.41 3.12 16.51
CA THR A 113 4.68 2.01 15.90
C THR A 113 5.51 0.73 15.99
N SER A 114 4.92 -0.42 15.66
CA SER A 114 5.61 -1.71 15.75
C SER A 114 6.69 -1.85 14.66
N ARG A 115 7.65 -2.74 14.92
CA ARG A 115 8.72 -3.08 13.97
C ARG A 115 8.14 -3.56 12.63
N GLU A 116 7.08 -4.35 12.66
CA GLU A 116 6.40 -4.89 11.48
C GLU A 116 5.83 -3.76 10.62
N ASN A 117 5.20 -2.76 11.24
CA ASN A 117 4.68 -1.60 10.52
C ASN A 117 5.79 -0.76 9.88
N ILE A 118 6.95 -0.62 10.53
CA ILE A 118 8.12 0.05 9.95
C ILE A 118 8.62 -0.71 8.73
N ILE A 119 8.79 -2.03 8.84
CA ILE A 119 9.25 -2.87 7.73
C ILE A 119 8.27 -2.79 6.56
N LEU A 120 6.97 -2.91 6.84
CA LEU A 120 5.95 -2.79 5.80
C LEU A 120 5.96 -1.40 5.15
N ALA A 121 6.14 -0.34 5.94
CA ALA A 121 6.18 1.03 5.42
C ALA A 121 7.43 1.33 4.58
N LEU A 122 8.59 0.76 4.93
CA LEU A 122 9.82 0.86 4.14
C LEU A 122 9.70 0.15 2.79
N ASN A 123 9.01 -1.00 2.77
CA ASN A 123 8.77 -1.77 1.54
C ASN A 123 7.52 -1.32 0.77
N TYR A 124 6.79 -0.32 1.27
CA TYR A 124 5.57 0.15 0.61
C TYR A 124 5.91 0.93 -0.67
N GLN A 125 5.73 0.28 -1.81
CA GLN A 125 5.83 0.88 -3.14
C GLN A 125 4.44 0.87 -3.79
N PRO A 126 3.79 2.03 -3.97
CA PRO A 126 2.46 2.10 -4.57
C PRO A 126 2.46 1.95 -6.10
N GLN A 127 3.63 1.89 -6.73
CA GLN A 127 3.75 1.72 -8.17
C GLN A 127 3.46 0.26 -8.52
N VAL A 128 2.44 0.06 -9.34
CA VAL A 128 2.09 -1.24 -9.92
C VAL A 128 2.39 -1.18 -11.40
N VAL A 129 2.93 -2.26 -11.93
CA VAL A 129 3.27 -2.41 -13.35
C VAL A 129 2.27 -3.38 -13.96
N SER A 130 1.84 -3.11 -15.19
CA SER A 130 0.98 -4.06 -15.90
C SER A 130 1.76 -5.32 -16.21
N LEU A 131 1.17 -6.48 -15.95
CA LEU A 131 1.76 -7.78 -16.29
C LEU A 131 1.70 -8.06 -17.80
N ASP A 132 0.97 -7.26 -18.56
CA ASP A 132 0.85 -7.39 -20.01
C ASP A 132 2.00 -6.72 -20.78
N GLU A 133 2.79 -5.87 -20.11
CA GLU A 133 4.09 -5.48 -20.63
C GLU A 133 5.00 -6.72 -20.59
N GLU A 134 5.97 -6.87 -21.51
CA GLU A 134 6.90 -8.02 -21.65
C GLU A 134 7.85 -8.22 -20.43
N LEU A 135 7.29 -8.22 -19.23
CA LEU A 135 7.91 -8.36 -17.92
C LEU A 135 7.62 -9.74 -17.32
N LEU A 136 6.74 -10.53 -17.93
CA LEU A 136 6.41 -11.89 -17.46
C LEU A 136 7.65 -12.79 -17.39
N ASP A 137 8.61 -12.58 -18.30
CA ASP A 137 9.90 -13.28 -18.32
C ASP A 137 10.89 -12.78 -17.25
N GLN A 138 10.65 -11.61 -16.66
CA GLN A 138 11.48 -11.03 -15.59
C GLN A 138 10.96 -11.35 -14.18
N ILE A 139 9.72 -11.86 -14.07
CA ILE A 139 9.17 -12.32 -12.79
C ILE A 139 9.79 -13.69 -12.52
N PRO A 140 10.63 -13.83 -11.47
CA PRO A 140 11.22 -15.12 -11.14
C PRO A 140 10.10 -16.13 -10.94
N SER A 141 10.15 -17.23 -11.69
CA SER A 141 9.12 -18.25 -11.55
C SER A 141 9.18 -18.83 -10.12
N ILE A 142 8.12 -19.50 -9.69
CA ILE A 142 8.17 -20.27 -8.44
C ILE A 142 9.32 -21.32 -8.46
N HIS A 143 9.84 -21.70 -9.63
CA HIS A 143 11.02 -22.56 -9.69
C HIS A 143 12.33 -21.80 -9.43
N ASP A 144 12.43 -20.50 -9.73
CA ASP A 144 13.67 -19.72 -9.53
C ASP A 144 14.01 -19.54 -8.05
N TRP A 145 13.01 -19.36 -7.17
CA TRP A 145 13.29 -19.36 -5.72
C TRP A 145 13.71 -20.74 -5.21
N THR A 146 13.25 -21.83 -5.83
CA THR A 146 13.75 -23.17 -5.48
C THR A 146 15.20 -23.39 -5.92
N ILE A 147 15.62 -22.80 -7.05
CA ILE A 147 16.99 -22.85 -7.54
C ILE A 147 17.92 -22.00 -6.66
N SER A 148 17.50 -20.77 -6.32
CA SER A 148 18.23 -19.88 -5.40
C SER A 148 18.32 -20.49 -3.99
N LEU A 149 17.25 -21.09 -3.48
CA LEU A 149 17.32 -21.80 -2.20
C LEU A 149 18.18 -23.06 -2.32
N ALA A 150 18.17 -23.78 -3.45
CA ALA A 150 19.01 -24.95 -3.65
C ALA A 150 20.51 -24.60 -3.68
N SER A 151 20.91 -23.45 -4.24
CA SER A 151 22.30 -22.96 -4.18
C SER A 151 22.69 -22.58 -2.76
N GLU A 152 21.83 -21.88 -2.01
CA GLU A 152 22.11 -21.50 -0.62
C GLU A 152 22.14 -22.72 0.32
N LEU A 153 21.30 -23.72 0.05
CA LEU A 153 21.28 -24.99 0.77
C LEU A 153 22.46 -25.91 0.39
N SER A 154 23.25 -25.59 -0.64
CA SER A 154 24.41 -26.39 -1.06
C SER A 154 25.55 -26.35 -0.02
N TYR A 155 25.62 -25.29 0.79
CA TYR A 155 26.58 -25.14 1.88
C TYR A 155 26.27 -25.99 3.11
N LEU A 156 25.09 -26.64 3.14
CA LEU A 156 24.69 -27.49 4.26
C LEU A 156 25.24 -28.90 4.12
N SER A 157 25.45 -29.55 5.27
CA SER A 157 25.75 -30.98 5.28
C SER A 157 24.61 -31.79 4.65
N SER A 158 24.92 -32.95 4.06
CA SER A 158 23.93 -33.84 3.43
C SER A 158 22.76 -34.17 4.36
N ILE A 159 23.03 -34.37 5.65
CA ILE A 159 22.05 -34.65 6.69
C ILE A 159 21.16 -33.43 6.98
N ASP A 160 21.76 -32.24 7.07
CA ASP A 160 21.00 -31.01 7.34
C ASP A 160 20.08 -30.68 6.16
N ARG A 161 20.58 -30.79 4.92
CA ARG A 161 19.78 -30.61 3.71
C ARG A 161 18.60 -31.57 3.66
N GLU A 162 18.80 -32.84 4.00
CA GLU A 162 17.72 -33.83 4.05
C GLU A 162 16.69 -33.48 5.14
N ILE A 163 17.13 -33.11 6.35
CA ILE A 163 16.24 -32.66 7.43
C ILE A 163 15.38 -31.48 6.99
N PHE A 164 15.97 -30.51 6.29
CA PHE A 164 15.28 -29.33 5.79
C PHE A 164 14.27 -29.65 4.70
N GLN A 165 14.64 -30.50 3.73
CA GLN A 165 13.72 -30.97 2.69
C GLN A 165 12.51 -31.70 3.28
N LEU A 166 12.76 -32.62 4.21
CA LEU A 166 11.67 -33.35 4.87
C LEU A 166 10.76 -32.41 5.66
N LYS A 167 11.30 -31.37 6.30
CA LYS A 167 10.51 -30.42 7.09
C LYS A 167 9.69 -29.47 6.23
N TYR A 168 10.30 -28.82 5.25
CA TYR A 168 9.70 -27.68 4.55
C TYR A 168 9.08 -28.03 3.20
N PHE A 169 9.61 -29.03 2.49
CA PHE A 169 9.07 -29.47 1.19
C PHE A 169 8.12 -30.66 1.30
N HIS A 170 8.35 -31.56 2.27
CA HIS A 170 7.48 -32.72 2.50
C HIS A 170 6.57 -32.58 3.72
N HIS A 171 6.67 -31.48 4.47
CA HIS A 171 5.85 -31.17 5.65
C HIS A 171 5.88 -32.25 6.76
N TRP A 172 6.99 -32.98 6.92
CA TRP A 172 7.11 -33.99 7.97
C TRP A 172 7.23 -33.35 9.35
N THR A 173 6.72 -34.07 10.36
CA THR A 173 6.90 -33.69 11.77
C THR A 173 8.33 -33.96 12.21
N GLN A 174 8.86 -33.15 13.14
CA GLN A 174 10.23 -33.34 13.64
C GLN A 174 10.44 -34.73 14.24
N LYS A 175 9.40 -35.32 14.84
CA LYS A 175 9.41 -36.69 15.37
C LYS A 175 9.59 -37.73 14.26
N LYS A 176 8.90 -37.56 13.13
CA LYS A 176 9.02 -38.44 11.96
C LYS A 176 10.39 -38.31 11.29
N ILE A 177 10.92 -37.09 11.21
CA ILE A 177 12.27 -36.81 10.67
C ILE A 177 13.34 -37.45 11.57
N ALA A 178 13.23 -37.26 12.89
CA ALA A 178 14.11 -37.87 13.89
C ALA A 178 14.18 -39.39 13.75
N GLN A 179 13.02 -40.04 13.60
CA GLN A 179 12.93 -41.48 13.41
C GLN A 179 13.56 -41.95 12.10
N LYS A 180 13.42 -41.20 11.01
CA LYS A 180 14.03 -41.54 9.71
C LYS A 180 15.55 -41.38 9.72
N ILE A 181 16.06 -40.30 10.31
CA ILE A 181 17.48 -39.94 10.31
C ILE A 181 18.26 -40.67 11.42
N GLY A 182 17.56 -41.26 12.40
CA GLY A 182 18.19 -41.96 13.53
C GLY A 182 18.76 -41.02 14.60
N ILE A 183 18.19 -39.82 14.75
CA ILE A 183 18.61 -38.82 15.74
C ILE A 183 17.45 -38.39 16.62
N ASN A 184 17.74 -37.79 17.78
CA ASN A 184 16.68 -37.28 18.68
C ASN A 184 15.95 -36.07 18.06
N GLN A 185 14.65 -35.93 18.33
CA GLN A 185 13.82 -34.80 17.91
C GLN A 185 14.43 -33.45 18.33
N SER A 186 14.96 -33.36 19.55
CA SER A 186 15.61 -32.14 20.04
C SER A 186 16.85 -31.77 19.22
N SER A 187 17.52 -32.74 18.60
CA SER A 187 18.64 -32.51 17.69
C SER A 187 18.17 -32.04 16.32
N VAL A 188 17.06 -32.57 15.80
CA VAL A 188 16.39 -32.07 14.59
C VAL A 188 15.97 -30.61 14.76
N CYS A 189 15.35 -30.26 15.91
CA CYS A 189 14.92 -28.90 16.22
C CYS A 189 16.10 -27.91 16.23
N ARG A 190 17.18 -28.24 16.94
CA ARG A 190 18.39 -27.41 17.00
C ARG A 190 19.03 -27.20 15.62
N ARG A 191 19.10 -28.25 14.81
CA ARG A 191 19.62 -28.16 13.43
C ARG A 191 18.76 -27.25 12.57
N LEU A 192 17.44 -27.46 12.53
CA LEU A 192 16.50 -26.61 11.77
C LEU A 192 16.65 -25.12 12.17
N HIS A 193 16.71 -24.83 13.47
CA HIS A 193 16.86 -23.46 13.94
C HIS A 193 18.19 -22.84 13.49
N LYS A 194 19.30 -23.59 13.61
CA LYS A 194 20.61 -23.15 13.13
C LYS A 194 20.61 -22.88 11.62
N MET A 195 20.00 -23.75 10.83
CA MET A 195 19.92 -23.61 9.37
C MET A 195 19.11 -22.37 8.97
N VAL A 196 17.92 -22.19 9.56
CA VAL A 196 17.09 -21.01 9.31
C VAL A 196 17.82 -19.73 9.71
N SER A 197 18.56 -19.73 10.83
CA SER A 197 19.35 -18.57 11.25
C SER A 197 20.52 -18.24 10.31
N MET A 198 21.05 -19.23 9.58
CA MET A 198 22.09 -19.03 8.58
C MET A 198 21.54 -18.46 7.27
N LEU A 199 20.31 -18.83 6.89
CA LEU A 199 19.65 -18.41 5.65
C LEU A 199 18.96 -17.03 5.72
N ILE A 200 18.85 -16.43 6.91
CA ILE A 200 18.19 -15.12 7.13
C ILE A 200 19.21 -13.96 7.21
N LYS A 201 20.51 -14.24 7.04
CA LYS A 201 21.55 -13.19 6.94
C LYS A 201 21.63 -12.64 5.53
#